data_AF-A0A6L7QC92-F1
#
_entry.id   AF-A0A6L7QC92-F1
#
_cell.length_a   1.000
_cell.length_b   1.000
_cell.length_c   1.000
_cell.angle_alpha   90.00
_cell.angle_beta   90.00
_cell.angle_gamma   90.00
#
_symmetry.space_group_name_H-M   'P 1'
#
loop_
_entity.id
_entity.type
_entity.pdbx_description
1 polymer ?
#
loop_
_entity_poly.entity_id
_entity_poly.type
_entity_poly.pdbx_seq_one_letter_code
_entity_poly.pdbx_strand_id
1 'polypeptide(L)'
;RISLHKVRIAIDFIKEELNSDRPLAYHKLETDGLDLFIEEYGQLINVSQAGQLVLRNLLQAHLRRIDRDSAGYALRLYPFTRKRLGQQLIEEPKAIVIDPRISFGRPVLAGTGIPTAIIAERYKAGEAIGALADDYGRSTLEIEEAIRCELYTRAA
;
A
#
# COMPACT_ATOMS: atom_id res chain seq x y z
N ARG A 1 14.47 32.09 1.54
CA ARG A 1 15.38 31.78 2.68
C ARG A 1 14.51 31.20 3.78
N ILE A 2 14.69 29.93 4.14
CA ILE A 2 13.84 29.23 5.11
C ILE A 2 14.23 29.65 6.54
N SER A 3 13.26 29.76 7.43
CA SER A 3 13.54 30.07 8.84
C SER A 3 14.18 28.87 9.56
N LEU A 4 15.17 29.13 10.41
CA LEU A 4 15.81 28.08 11.22
C LEU A 4 14.83 27.37 12.16
N HIS A 5 13.73 28.03 12.52
CA HIS A 5 12.65 27.43 13.29
C HIS A 5 11.96 26.29 12.52
N LYS A 6 11.62 26.49 11.24
CA LYS A 6 11.06 25.43 10.39
C LYS A 6 12.04 24.27 10.17
N VAL A 7 13.33 24.58 10.07
CA VAL A 7 14.39 23.56 10.00
C VAL A 7 14.42 22.72 11.28
N ARG A 8 14.31 23.34 12.46
CA ARG A 8 14.25 22.63 13.74
C ARG A 8 13.05 21.69 13.81
N ILE A 9 11.84 22.19 13.49
CA ILE A 9 10.61 21.39 13.47
C ILE A 9 10.77 20.18 12.54
N ALA A 10 11.30 20.39 11.33
CA ALA A 10 11.52 19.31 10.38
C ALA A 10 12.49 18.24 10.90
N ILE A 11 13.60 18.66 11.52
CA ILE A 11 14.59 17.74 12.10
C ILE A 11 13.98 16.96 13.26
N ASP A 12 13.24 17.63 14.15
CA ASP A 12 12.62 17.00 15.32
C ASP A 12 11.55 15.98 14.88
N PHE A 13 10.72 16.33 13.90
CA PHE A 13 9.77 15.42 13.28
C PHE A 13 10.44 14.16 12.70
N ILE A 14 11.54 14.32 11.95
CA ILE A 14 12.24 13.18 11.34
C ILE A 14 12.91 12.30 12.41
N LYS A 15 13.36 12.87 13.55
CA LYS A 15 13.90 12.08 14.66
C LYS A 15 12.83 11.28 15.38
N GLU A 16 11.73 11.95 15.74
CA GLU A 16 10.71 11.38 16.62
C GLU A 16 9.75 10.44 15.88
N GLU A 17 9.26 10.85 14.71
CA GLU A 17 8.21 10.12 13.98
C GLU A 17 8.79 9.09 12.99
N LEU A 18 10.00 9.33 12.48
CA LEU A 18 10.67 8.44 11.52
C LEU A 18 11.86 7.65 12.13
N ASN A 19 12.10 7.78 13.44
CA ASN A 19 13.18 7.10 14.17
C ASN A 19 14.56 7.21 13.49
N SER A 20 14.88 8.39 12.94
CA SER A 20 16.14 8.64 12.24
C SER A 20 17.16 9.31 13.17
N ASP A 21 18.24 8.60 13.52
CA ASP A 21 19.31 9.12 14.39
C ASP A 21 20.04 10.33 13.78
N ARG A 22 20.14 10.39 12.45
CA ARG A 22 20.84 11.45 11.70
C ARG A 22 20.00 11.97 10.53
N PRO A 23 18.96 12.78 10.80
CA PRO A 23 17.99 13.25 9.80
C PRO A 23 18.61 13.90 8.57
N LEU A 24 19.60 14.77 8.79
CA LEU A 24 20.27 15.52 7.72
C LEU A 24 21.25 14.68 6.90
N ALA A 25 21.64 13.52 7.41
CA ALA A 25 22.58 12.63 6.73
C ALA A 25 21.85 11.52 5.95
N TYR A 26 20.73 11.03 6.47
CA TYR A 26 19.99 9.91 5.89
C TYR A 26 18.83 10.32 5.00
N HIS A 27 18.25 11.51 5.18
CA HIS A 27 17.15 11.98 4.35
C HIS A 27 17.58 13.14 3.46
N LYS A 28 17.22 13.06 2.18
CA LYS A 28 17.38 14.16 1.24
C LYS A 28 16.25 15.17 1.48
N LEU A 29 16.60 16.32 2.05
CA LEU A 29 15.67 17.43 2.24
C LEU A 29 15.55 18.26 0.97
N GLU A 30 14.31 18.42 0.50
CA GLU A 30 13.96 19.31 -0.60
C GLU A 30 13.18 20.53 -0.08
N THR A 31 13.13 21.60 -0.87
CA THR A 31 12.45 22.84 -0.47
C THR A 31 11.91 23.62 -1.66
N ASP A 32 10.75 24.24 -1.45
CA ASP A 32 10.15 25.25 -2.32
C ASP A 32 10.54 26.70 -1.93
N GLY A 33 11.43 26.85 -0.92
CA GLY A 33 11.85 28.12 -0.37
C GLY A 33 11.04 28.62 0.83
N LEU A 34 9.90 27.99 1.14
CA LEU A 34 9.03 28.30 2.27
C LEU A 34 8.97 27.16 3.29
N ASP A 35 8.91 25.92 2.80
CA ASP A 35 8.78 24.68 3.57
C ASP A 35 9.88 23.66 3.22
N LEU A 36 10.03 22.66 4.08
CA LEU A 36 10.96 21.54 3.94
C LEU A 36 10.18 20.26 3.70
N PHE A 37 10.71 19.44 2.79
CA PHE A 37 10.11 18.20 2.36
C PHE A 37 11.14 17.08 2.35
N ILE A 38 10.67 15.85 2.53
CA ILE A 38 11.45 14.63 2.28
C ILE A 38 10.64 13.73 1.35
N GLU A 39 11.32 12.89 0.57
CA GLU A 39 10.66 11.83 -0.17
C GLU A 39 10.56 10.58 0.70
N GLU A 40 9.35 10.17 1.05
CA GLU A 40 9.06 8.93 1.77
C GLU A 40 7.95 8.20 1.05
N TYR A 41 8.10 6.89 0.89
CA TYR A 41 7.16 6.07 0.12
C TYR A 41 6.85 6.66 -1.28
N GLY A 42 7.84 7.30 -1.91
CA GLY A 42 7.72 7.95 -3.23
C GLY A 42 6.78 9.15 -3.28
N GLN A 43 6.53 9.82 -2.14
CA GLN A 43 5.84 11.09 -2.08
C GLN A 43 6.65 12.14 -1.29
N LEU A 44 6.56 13.39 -1.71
CA LEU A 44 7.09 14.53 -0.96
C LEU A 44 6.21 14.83 0.26
N ILE A 45 6.75 14.60 1.46
CA ILE A 45 6.12 14.88 2.75
C ILE A 45 6.67 16.19 3.29
N ASN A 46 5.79 17.16 3.58
CA ASN A 46 6.17 18.42 4.24
C ASN A 46 6.48 18.19 5.71
N VAL A 47 7.76 18.17 6.06
CA VAL A 47 8.25 17.93 7.42
C VAL A 47 8.26 19.20 8.26
N SER A 48 8.27 20.38 7.64
CA SER A 48 8.24 21.66 8.37
C SER A 48 6.86 22.05 8.92
N GLN A 49 5.80 21.35 8.52
CA GLN A 49 4.44 21.46 9.07
C GLN A 49 4.01 20.20 9.83
N ALA A 50 4.98 19.52 10.47
CA ALA A 50 4.77 18.31 11.25
C ALA A 50 4.21 17.10 10.47
N GLY A 51 4.32 17.07 9.13
CA GLY A 51 4.00 15.88 8.31
C GLY A 51 2.54 15.39 8.31
N GLN A 52 1.67 15.98 9.13
CA GLN A 52 0.38 15.39 9.50
C GLN A 52 -0.61 15.23 8.34
N LEU A 53 -0.69 16.18 7.41
CA LEU A 53 -1.70 16.12 6.34
C LEU A 53 -1.37 15.09 5.26
N VAL A 54 -0.09 14.94 4.89
CA VAL A 54 0.33 14.01 3.83
C VAL A 54 0.29 12.57 4.33
N LEU A 55 0.82 12.32 5.54
CA LEU A 55 0.78 10.99 6.16
C LEU A 55 -0.66 10.53 6.42
N ARG A 56 -1.54 11.44 6.84
CA ARG A 56 -2.96 11.15 7.07
C ARG A 56 -3.68 10.72 5.80
N ASN A 57 -3.44 11.37 4.67
CA ASN A 57 -4.07 11.02 3.39
C ASN A 57 -3.60 9.64 2.88
N LEU A 58 -2.30 9.35 3.00
CA LEU A 58 -1.73 8.03 2.68
C LEU A 58 -2.30 6.94 3.58
N LEU A 59 -2.28 7.15 4.89
CA LEU A 59 -2.84 6.22 5.87
C LEU A 59 -4.34 6.01 5.64
N GLN A 60 -5.09 7.06 5.31
CA GLN A 60 -6.52 6.94 5.05
C GLN A 60 -6.82 6.03 3.85
N ALA A 61 -6.03 6.10 2.78
CA ALA A 61 -6.19 5.20 1.63
C ALA A 61 -5.96 3.72 2.01
N HIS A 62 -4.96 3.45 2.85
CA HIS A 62 -4.68 2.10 3.36
C HIS A 62 -5.75 1.62 4.35
N LEU A 63 -6.17 2.48 5.27
CA LEU A 63 -7.18 2.16 6.29
C LEU A 63 -8.56 1.87 5.68
N ARG A 64 -8.92 2.51 4.56
CA ARG A 64 -10.15 2.20 3.79
C ARG A 64 -10.19 0.79 3.21
N ARG A 65 -9.05 0.09 3.21
CA ARG A 65 -8.94 -1.31 2.73
C ARG A 65 -9.01 -2.32 3.87
N ILE A 66 -9.24 -1.89 5.09
CA ILE A 66 -9.50 -2.78 6.23
C ILE A 66 -10.98 -2.69 6.57
N ASP A 67 -11.68 -3.82 6.43
CA ASP A 67 -13.03 -3.93 6.98
C ASP A 67 -12.93 -4.25 8.47
N ARG A 68 -13.78 -3.60 9.27
CA ARG A 68 -13.80 -3.74 10.72
C ARG A 68 -15.17 -4.17 11.23
N ASP A 69 -15.20 -4.85 12.37
CA ASP A 69 -16.45 -5.16 13.06
C ASP A 69 -16.99 -3.97 13.87
N SER A 70 -18.12 -4.18 14.54
CA SER A 70 -18.76 -3.17 15.39
C SER A 70 -17.92 -2.76 16.61
N ALA A 71 -16.97 -3.59 17.04
CA ALA A 71 -16.03 -3.28 18.12
C ALA A 71 -14.73 -2.61 17.59
N GLY A 72 -14.58 -2.47 16.28
CA GLY A 72 -13.45 -1.82 15.61
C GLY A 72 -12.26 -2.75 15.30
N TYR A 73 -12.38 -4.06 15.51
CA TYR A 73 -11.35 -5.03 15.17
C TYR A 73 -11.31 -5.31 13.67
N ALA A 74 -10.10 -5.50 13.13
CA ALA A 74 -9.91 -5.82 11.73
C ALA A 74 -10.45 -7.23 11.41
N LEU A 75 -11.38 -7.31 10.47
CA LEU A 75 -11.96 -8.57 9.99
C LEU A 75 -11.23 -9.11 8.77
N ARG A 76 -10.97 -8.24 7.79
CA ARG A 76 -10.33 -8.60 6.53
C ARG A 76 -9.63 -7.39 5.93
N LEU A 77 -8.60 -7.67 5.13
CA LEU A 77 -7.76 -6.68 4.46
C LEU A 77 -7.82 -6.90 2.94
N TYR A 78 -7.92 -5.80 2.19
CA TYR A 78 -7.84 -5.81 0.73
C TYR A 78 -6.48 -5.26 0.29
N PRO A 79 -5.46 -6.10 0.04
CA PRO A 79 -4.13 -5.62 -0.33
C PRO A 79 -4.15 -4.82 -1.63
N PHE A 80 -3.16 -3.94 -1.78
CA PHE A 80 -2.82 -3.33 -3.07
C PHE A 80 -2.01 -4.32 -3.89
N THR A 81 -2.35 -4.45 -5.16
CA THR A 81 -1.72 -5.40 -6.09
C THR A 81 -0.90 -4.69 -7.16
N ARG A 82 -0.98 -3.36 -7.25
CA ARG A 82 -0.25 -2.55 -8.24
C ARG A 82 0.77 -1.65 -7.54
N LYS A 83 1.90 -1.38 -8.21
CA LYS A 83 2.85 -0.36 -7.75
C LYS A 83 2.33 1.03 -8.13
N ARG A 84 1.36 1.56 -7.39
CA ARG A 84 0.89 2.95 -7.51
C ARG A 84 1.06 3.67 -6.18
N LEU A 85 1.20 5.00 -6.25
CA LEU A 85 1.42 5.84 -5.07
C LEU A 85 0.43 7.02 -5.08
N GLY A 86 0.07 7.50 -3.89
CA GLY A 86 -0.77 8.67 -3.70
C GLY A 86 -2.26 8.47 -4.00
N GLN A 87 -2.92 9.49 -4.55
CA GLN A 87 -4.36 9.49 -4.82
C GLN A 87 -4.80 8.37 -5.77
N GLN A 88 -3.88 7.81 -6.55
CA GLN A 88 -4.12 6.68 -7.46
C GLN A 88 -4.39 5.35 -6.72
N LEU A 89 -4.07 5.26 -5.43
CA LEU A 89 -4.36 4.11 -4.58
C LEU A 89 -5.88 3.95 -4.33
N ILE A 90 -6.63 5.06 -4.31
CA ILE A 90 -8.06 5.05 -3.95
C ILE A 90 -8.89 4.27 -4.99
N GLU A 91 -8.43 4.24 -6.25
CA GLU A 91 -9.09 3.59 -7.39
C GLU A 91 -8.68 2.12 -7.60
N GLU A 92 -7.79 1.56 -6.77
CA GLU A 92 -7.35 0.18 -6.98
C GLU A 92 -8.44 -0.83 -6.60
N PRO A 93 -8.72 -1.84 -7.45
CA PRO A 93 -9.80 -2.79 -7.23
C PRO A 93 -9.58 -3.62 -5.96
N LYS A 94 -10.66 -3.87 -5.21
CA LYS A 94 -10.67 -4.77 -4.04
C LYS A 94 -10.86 -6.24 -4.46
N ALA A 95 -10.10 -6.68 -5.48
CA ALA A 95 -10.23 -8.00 -6.08
C ALA A 95 -9.67 -9.12 -5.18
N ILE A 96 -8.64 -8.81 -4.38
CA ILE A 96 -7.99 -9.76 -3.48
C ILE A 96 -8.35 -9.43 -2.04
N VAL A 97 -8.58 -10.45 -1.23
CA VAL A 97 -8.87 -10.33 0.20
C VAL A 97 -8.01 -11.29 1.01
N ILE A 98 -7.58 -10.81 2.18
CA ILE A 98 -6.95 -11.58 3.24
C ILE A 98 -7.94 -11.61 4.40
N ASP A 99 -8.49 -12.78 4.69
CA ASP A 99 -9.45 -13.00 5.77
C ASP A 99 -8.99 -14.22 6.59
N PRO A 100 -8.66 -14.09 7.89
CA PRO A 100 -8.22 -15.21 8.72
C PRO A 100 -9.19 -16.41 8.75
N ARG A 101 -10.46 -16.18 8.46
CA ARG A 101 -11.52 -17.20 8.45
C ARG A 101 -11.60 -17.97 7.14
N ILE A 102 -10.90 -17.51 6.09
CA ILE A 102 -10.89 -18.13 4.76
C ILE A 102 -9.45 -18.50 4.41
N SER A 103 -9.21 -19.75 4.01
CA SER A 103 -7.88 -20.21 3.60
C SER A 103 -6.76 -19.87 4.60
N PHE A 104 -7.09 -19.85 5.90
CA PHE A 104 -6.18 -19.50 7.00
C PHE A 104 -5.48 -18.14 6.83
N GLY A 105 -6.18 -17.14 6.28
CA GLY A 105 -5.62 -15.81 6.05
C GLY A 105 -4.67 -15.74 4.85
N ARG A 106 -4.63 -16.76 3.98
CA ARG A 106 -3.94 -16.65 2.69
C ARG A 106 -4.73 -15.74 1.75
N PRO A 107 -4.08 -15.03 0.81
CA PRO A 107 -4.78 -14.20 -0.14
C PRO A 107 -5.67 -15.05 -1.07
N VAL A 108 -6.91 -14.59 -1.25
CA VAL A 108 -7.90 -15.23 -2.11
C VAL A 108 -8.63 -14.19 -2.94
N LEU A 109 -9.23 -14.62 -4.05
CA LEU A 109 -10.18 -13.79 -4.79
C LEU A 109 -11.40 -13.45 -3.91
N ALA A 110 -11.73 -12.17 -3.84
CA ALA A 110 -12.82 -11.66 -3.05
C ALA A 110 -14.15 -12.33 -3.44
N GLY A 111 -14.90 -12.80 -2.43
CA GLY A 111 -16.20 -13.44 -2.64
C GLY A 111 -16.16 -14.88 -3.15
N THR A 112 -15.00 -15.51 -3.31
CA THR A 112 -14.90 -16.91 -3.79
C THR A 112 -14.11 -17.85 -2.89
N GLY A 113 -13.08 -17.34 -2.21
CA GLY A 113 -12.13 -18.19 -1.48
C GLY A 113 -11.11 -18.90 -2.36
N ILE A 114 -11.08 -18.63 -3.68
CA ILE A 114 -10.10 -19.21 -4.61
C ILE A 114 -8.71 -18.64 -4.27
N PRO A 115 -7.71 -19.48 -3.91
CA PRO A 115 -6.39 -19.00 -3.57
C PRO A 115 -5.64 -18.39 -4.76
N THR A 116 -5.06 -17.21 -4.56
CA THR A 116 -4.26 -16.51 -5.58
C THR A 116 -3.03 -17.31 -6.01
N ALA A 117 -2.43 -18.05 -5.07
CA ALA A 117 -1.29 -18.92 -5.34
C ALA A 117 -1.58 -19.96 -6.43
N ILE A 118 -2.77 -20.57 -6.44
CA ILE A 118 -3.15 -21.58 -7.42
C ILE A 118 -3.31 -20.95 -8.81
N ILE A 119 -3.93 -19.77 -8.89
CA ILE A 119 -4.05 -19.02 -10.15
C ILE A 119 -2.66 -18.67 -10.69
N ALA A 120 -1.76 -18.20 -9.83
CA ALA A 120 -0.40 -17.86 -10.22
C ALA A 120 0.43 -19.08 -10.64
N GLU A 121 0.23 -20.25 -10.03
CA GLU A 121 0.88 -21.50 -10.43
C GLU A 121 0.42 -21.97 -11.80
N ARG A 122 -0.90 -21.96 -12.06
CA ARG A 122 -1.46 -22.31 -13.37
C ARG A 122 -0.98 -21.37 -14.48
N TYR A 123 -0.94 -20.07 -14.20
CA TYR A 123 -0.35 -19.09 -15.14
C TYR A 123 1.13 -19.39 -15.41
N LYS A 124 1.92 -19.69 -14.38
CA LYS A 124 3.35 -20.07 -14.54
C LYS A 124 3.52 -21.38 -15.31
N ALA A 125 2.53 -22.27 -15.29
CA ALA A 125 2.51 -23.50 -16.09
C ALA A 125 2.20 -23.25 -17.58
N GLY A 126 1.91 -22.01 -17.98
CA GLY A 126 1.71 -21.60 -19.38
C GLY A 126 0.24 -21.41 -19.77
N GLU A 127 -0.69 -21.43 -18.82
CA GLU A 127 -2.11 -21.19 -19.10
C GLU A 127 -2.39 -19.71 -19.38
N ALA A 128 -3.23 -19.45 -20.38
CA ALA A 128 -3.63 -18.10 -20.75
C ALA A 128 -4.60 -17.50 -19.74
N ILE A 129 -4.51 -16.18 -19.50
CA ILE A 129 -5.37 -15.44 -18.56
C ILE A 129 -6.86 -15.60 -18.90
N GLY A 130 -7.21 -15.59 -20.19
CA GLY A 130 -8.59 -15.80 -20.64
C GLY A 130 -9.15 -17.16 -20.25
N ALA A 131 -8.36 -18.23 -20.43
CA ALA A 131 -8.76 -19.58 -20.05
C ALA A 131 -8.95 -19.71 -18.52
N LEU A 132 -8.05 -19.09 -17.73
CA LEU A 132 -8.19 -19.04 -16.27
C LEU A 132 -9.44 -18.26 -15.85
N ALA A 133 -9.77 -17.17 -16.53
CA ALA A 133 -10.97 -16.37 -16.27
C ALA A 133 -12.24 -17.20 -16.53
N ASP A 134 -12.28 -17.92 -17.65
CA ASP A 134 -13.40 -18.79 -18.00
C ASP A 134 -13.55 -19.96 -17.00
N ASP A 135 -12.44 -20.62 -16.65
CA ASP A 135 -12.43 -21.76 -15.72
C ASP A 135 -12.95 -21.41 -14.32
N TYR A 136 -12.53 -20.27 -13.79
CA TYR A 136 -12.97 -19.81 -12.47
C TYR A 136 -14.26 -18.98 -12.52
N GLY A 137 -14.80 -18.71 -13.72
CA GLY A 137 -15.96 -17.86 -13.95
C GLY A 137 -15.76 -16.46 -13.37
N ARG A 138 -14.56 -15.89 -13.57
CA ARG A 138 -14.14 -14.58 -13.04
C ARG A 138 -13.77 -13.63 -14.16
N SER A 139 -13.64 -12.35 -13.84
CA SER A 139 -13.13 -11.38 -14.79
C SER A 139 -11.63 -11.58 -15.03
N THR A 140 -11.16 -11.28 -16.24
CA THR A 140 -9.72 -11.25 -16.55
C THR A 140 -8.96 -10.31 -15.62
N LEU A 141 -9.59 -9.19 -15.21
CA LEU A 141 -9.05 -8.25 -14.23
C LEU A 141 -8.75 -8.92 -12.89
N GLU A 142 -9.68 -9.71 -12.35
CA GLU A 142 -9.47 -10.43 -11.08
C GLU A 142 -8.34 -11.45 -11.17
N ILE A 143 -8.25 -12.18 -12.29
CA ILE A 143 -7.16 -13.13 -12.55
C ILE A 143 -5.81 -12.40 -12.60
N GLU A 144 -5.75 -11.27 -13.31
CA GLU A 144 -4.53 -10.46 -13.35
C GLU A 144 -4.12 -9.95 -11.96
N GLU A 145 -5.07 -9.44 -11.16
CA GLU A 145 -4.76 -8.99 -9.80
C GLU A 145 -4.28 -10.13 -8.89
N ALA A 146 -4.84 -11.33 -9.04
CA ALA A 146 -4.41 -12.51 -8.31
C ALA A 146 -2.95 -12.87 -8.64
N ILE A 147 -2.59 -12.83 -9.93
CA ILE A 147 -1.22 -13.08 -10.38
C ILE A 147 -0.28 -12.00 -9.83
N ARG A 148 -0.66 -10.71 -9.90
CA ARG A 148 0.16 -9.60 -9.39
C ARG A 148 0.40 -9.70 -7.89
N CYS A 149 -0.62 -10.08 -7.12
CA CYS A 149 -0.50 -10.28 -5.67
C CYS A 149 0.65 -11.24 -5.33
N GLU A 150 0.70 -12.40 -5.99
CA GLU A 150 1.72 -13.43 -5.75
C GLU A 150 3.12 -13.04 -6.25
N LEU A 151 3.21 -12.17 -7.26
CA LEU A 151 4.49 -11.62 -7.70
C LEU A 151 5.08 -10.65 -6.66
N TYR A 152 4.23 -9.94 -5.91
CA TYR A 152 4.67 -9.02 -4.86
C TYR A 152 5.16 -9.77 -3.62
N THR A 153 4.45 -10.81 -3.18
CA THR A 153 4.77 -11.57 -1.96
C THR A 153 6.14 -12.27 -2.00
N ARG A 154 6.68 -12.59 -3.20
CA ARG A 154 8.01 -13.22 -3.33
C ARG A 154 9.18 -12.25 -3.25
N ALA A 155 8.95 -10.95 -3.29
CA ALA A 155 10.00 -9.92 -3.28
C ALA A 155 10.30 -9.34 -1.89
N ALA A 156 9.59 -9.79 -0.85
CA ALA A 156 9.76 -9.41 0.56
C ALA A 156 10.25 -10.61 1.37
#